data_AF-A0A916IIU7-F1
#
_entry.id   AF-A0A916IIU7-F1
#
_cell.length_a   1.000
_cell.length_b   1.000
_cell.length_c   1.000
_cell.angle_alpha   90.00
_cell.angle_beta   90.00
_cell.angle_gamma   90.00
#
_symmetry.space_group_name_H-M   'P 1'
#
loop_
_entity.id
_entity.type
_entity.pdbx_description
1 polymer ?
#
loop_
_entity_poly.entity_id
_entity_poly.type
_entity_poly.pdbx_seq_one_letter_code
_entity_poly.pdbx_strand_id
1 'polypeptide(L)'
;MAHATPDEDPAARGPGDGRPYAGKSPGTRGEERRTRLLGAAVELFGTQGYAATTLQQICARARVAPRHFYEHFESREAILVAILEALSDEVVARA
;
A
#
# COMPACT_ATOMS: atom_id res chain seq x y z
N MET A 1 -63.86 -11.91 -5.81
CA MET A 1 -63.14 -11.80 -4.53
C MET A 1 -61.74 -12.33 -4.75
N ALA A 2 -60.79 -11.42 -4.83
CA ALA A 2 -59.38 -11.70 -5.04
C ALA A 2 -58.73 -12.08 -3.71
N HIS A 3 -57.97 -13.17 -3.68
CA HIS A 3 -56.89 -13.34 -2.74
C HIS A 3 -55.64 -13.72 -3.53
N ALA A 4 -54.81 -12.70 -3.70
CA ALA A 4 -53.47 -12.77 -4.27
C ALA A 4 -52.56 -13.61 -3.38
N THR A 5 -51.65 -14.36 -4.01
CA THR A 5 -50.48 -14.96 -3.38
C THR A 5 -49.59 -13.87 -2.78
N PRO A 6 -48.99 -14.08 -1.60
CA PRO A 6 -48.02 -13.12 -1.07
C PRO A 6 -46.70 -13.26 -1.84
N ASP A 7 -46.39 -12.21 -2.59
CA ASP A 7 -45.09 -11.59 -2.80
C ASP A 7 -43.90 -12.30 -2.10
N GLU A 8 -43.23 -13.20 -2.84
CA GLU A 8 -41.81 -13.47 -2.62
C GLU A 8 -41.02 -12.46 -3.46
N ASP A 9 -40.52 -11.39 -2.85
CA ASP A 9 -39.33 -10.70 -3.36
C ASP A 9 -38.41 -10.24 -2.21
N PRO A 10 -37.20 -10.82 -2.10
CA PRO A 10 -36.26 -10.54 -1.03
C PRO A 10 -35.55 -9.21 -1.29
N ALA A 11 -36.00 -8.16 -0.60
CA ALA A 11 -35.13 -7.02 -0.28
C ALA A 11 -33.94 -7.56 0.56
N ALA A 12 -32.80 -7.90 -0.03
CA ALA A 12 -31.78 -6.98 -0.50
C ALA A 12 -31.49 -5.95 0.60
N ARG A 13 -30.34 -5.94 1.28
CA ARG A 13 -28.99 -6.22 0.82
C ARG A 13 -28.10 -6.44 2.06
N GLY A 14 -27.35 -7.54 2.08
CA GLY A 14 -26.34 -7.79 3.11
C GLY A 14 -25.26 -6.71 3.17
N PRO A 15 -24.43 -6.68 4.24
CA PRO A 15 -23.34 -5.73 4.38
C PRO A 15 -22.45 -5.83 3.15
N GLY A 16 -22.16 -4.67 2.55
CA GLY A 16 -21.41 -4.55 1.31
C GLY A 16 -20.04 -5.20 1.41
N ASP A 17 -20.01 -6.48 1.03
CA ASP A 17 -18.80 -7.25 0.80
C ASP A 17 -17.97 -6.54 -0.28
N GLY A 18 -16.69 -6.43 0.02
CA GLY A 18 -15.74 -5.59 -0.68
C GLY A 18 -15.59 -6.05 -2.11
N ARG A 19 -16.29 -5.40 -3.04
CA ARG A 19 -16.03 -5.60 -4.47
C ARG A 19 -14.56 -5.28 -4.73
N PRO A 20 -13.74 -6.26 -5.13
CA PRO A 20 -12.34 -6.03 -5.41
C PRO A 20 -12.26 -5.28 -6.74
N TYR A 21 -12.29 -3.94 -6.68
CA TYR A 21 -11.99 -3.10 -7.84
C TYR A 21 -10.59 -3.52 -8.34
N ALA A 22 -10.53 -4.28 -9.43
CA ALA A 22 -9.32 -4.87 -10.02
C ALA A 22 -8.64 -5.99 -9.20
N GLY A 23 -9.35 -7.09 -8.89
CA GLY A 23 -8.79 -8.46 -8.81
C GLY A 23 -7.65 -8.76 -7.82
N LYS A 24 -7.24 -7.79 -7.00
CA LYS A 24 -6.12 -7.87 -6.07
C LYS A 24 -6.66 -7.73 -4.65
N SER A 25 -6.39 -8.72 -3.80
CA SER A 25 -6.83 -8.68 -2.39
C SER A 25 -6.26 -7.42 -1.71
N PRO A 26 -6.92 -6.87 -0.67
CA PRO A 26 -6.42 -5.68 0.03
C PRO A 26 -4.94 -5.80 0.46
N GLY A 27 -4.49 -7.00 0.87
CA GLY A 27 -3.09 -7.27 1.23
C GLY A 27 -2.11 -7.03 0.08
N THR A 28 -2.38 -7.56 -1.11
CA THR A 28 -1.51 -7.39 -2.29
C THR A 28 -1.32 -5.92 -2.69
N ARG A 29 -2.32 -5.07 -2.47
CA ARG A 29 -2.20 -3.62 -2.76
C ARG A 29 -1.32 -2.90 -1.75
N GLY A 30 -1.34 -3.33 -0.49
CA GLY A 30 -0.46 -2.82 0.56
C GLY A 30 0.99 -3.15 0.25
N GLU A 31 1.28 -4.40 -0.11
CA GLU A 31 2.62 -4.83 -0.50
C GLU A 31 3.13 -4.08 -1.73
N GLU A 32 2.30 -3.93 -2.76
CA GLU A 32 2.66 -3.14 -3.95
C GLU A 32 2.99 -1.67 -3.61
N ARG A 33 2.25 -1.06 -2.67
CA ARG A 33 2.53 0.30 -2.20
C ARG A 33 3.86 0.35 -1.47
N ARG A 34 4.11 -0.58 -0.54
CA ARG A 34 5.36 -0.68 0.21
C ARG A 34 6.56 -0.81 -0.74
N THR A 35 6.47 -1.67 -1.75
CA THR A 35 7.53 -1.86 -2.75
C THR A 35 7.79 -0.58 -3.55
N ARG A 36 6.74 0.14 -3.98
CA ARG A 36 6.91 1.41 -4.70
C ARG A 36 7.54 2.50 -3.82
N LEU A 37 7.16 2.56 -2.54
CA LEU A 37 7.75 3.50 -1.58
C LEU A 37 9.26 3.23 -1.40
N LEU A 38 9.64 1.97 -1.19
CA LEU A 38 11.06 1.58 -1.06
C LEU A 38 11.85 1.93 -2.31
N GLY A 39 11.35 1.58 -3.50
CA GLY A 39 12.03 1.90 -4.75
C GLY A 39 12.23 3.40 -4.96
N ALA A 40 11.20 4.21 -4.69
CA ALA A 40 11.29 5.66 -4.77
C ALA A 40 12.28 6.25 -3.76
N ALA A 41 12.33 5.71 -2.54
CA ALA A 41 13.26 6.15 -1.51
C ALA A 41 14.71 5.81 -1.87
N VAL A 42 14.99 4.58 -2.35
CA VAL A 42 16.32 4.19 -2.85
C VAL A 42 16.79 5.15 -3.96
N GLU A 43 15.93 5.44 -4.93
CA GLU A 43 16.26 6.35 -6.02
C GLU A 43 16.58 7.77 -5.51
N LEU A 44 15.71 8.35 -4.69
CA LEU A 44 15.89 9.72 -4.20
C LEU A 44 17.08 9.84 -3.23
N PHE A 45 17.25 8.87 -2.32
CA PHE A 45 18.39 8.85 -1.41
C PHE A 45 19.71 8.69 -2.16
N GLY A 46 19.74 7.84 -3.20
CA GLY A 46 20.94 7.64 -4.03
C GLY A 46 21.27 8.80 -4.97
N THR A 47 20.27 9.61 -5.36
CA THR A 47 20.48 10.69 -6.34
C THR A 47 20.77 12.05 -5.71
N GLN A 48 20.03 12.43 -4.66
CA GLN A 48 20.15 13.75 -4.01
C GLN A 48 20.53 13.65 -2.53
N GLY A 49 20.68 12.45 -1.99
CA GLY A 49 21.01 12.22 -0.59
C GLY A 49 19.81 12.21 0.36
N TYR A 50 20.01 11.66 1.55
CA TYR A 50 18.98 11.54 2.58
C TYR A 50 18.48 12.92 3.07
N ALA A 51 19.40 13.83 3.38
CA ALA A 51 19.06 15.13 3.96
C ALA A 51 18.13 15.96 3.05
N ALA A 52 18.38 15.94 1.73
CA ALA A 52 17.61 16.66 0.72
C ALA A 52 16.30 15.97 0.29
N THR A 53 16.05 14.73 0.72
CA THR A 53 14.89 13.95 0.29
C THR A 53 13.76 14.02 1.31
N THR A 54 12.61 14.59 0.98
CA THR A 54 11.45 14.67 1.88
C THR A 54 10.50 13.48 1.72
N LEU A 55 9.69 13.21 2.74
CA LEU A 55 8.61 12.22 2.69
C LEU A 55 7.63 12.51 1.54
N GLN A 56 7.33 13.79 1.29
CA GLN A 56 6.43 14.19 0.20
C GLN A 56 7.00 13.85 -1.18
N GLN A 57 8.31 14.05 -1.40
CA GLN A 57 8.96 13.66 -2.65
C GLN A 57 8.90 12.15 -2.87
N ILE A 58 9.15 11.35 -1.81
CA ILE A 58 9.05 9.88 -1.88
C ILE A 58 7.62 9.46 -2.25
N CYS A 59 6.61 10.01 -1.55
CA CYS A 59 5.20 9.74 -1.80
C CYS A 59 4.79 10.09 -3.24
N ALA A 60 5.19 11.27 -3.72
CA ALA A 60 4.92 11.72 -5.09
C ALA A 60 5.55 10.79 -6.13
N ARG A 61 6.83 10.43 -5.94
CA ARG A 61 7.56 9.54 -6.85
C ARG A 61 7.00 8.12 -6.88
N ALA A 62 6.56 7.61 -5.73
CA ALA A 62 5.92 6.30 -5.59
C ALA A 62 4.45 6.27 -6.05
N ARG A 63 3.85 7.45 -6.33
CA ARG A 63 2.41 7.63 -6.60
C ARG A 63 1.56 7.05 -5.45
N VAL A 64 1.93 7.39 -4.22
CA VAL A 64 1.27 6.97 -2.99
C VAL A 64 0.88 8.22 -2.21
N ALA A 65 -0.37 8.31 -1.75
CA ALA A 65 -0.79 9.42 -0.90
C ALA A 65 -0.10 9.33 0.48
N PRO A 66 0.27 10.45 1.13
CA PRO A 66 0.98 10.44 2.41
C PRO A 66 0.28 9.63 3.51
N ARG A 67 -1.06 9.58 3.54
CA ARG A 67 -1.79 8.73 4.49
C ARG A 67 -1.40 7.24 4.40
N HIS A 68 -1.14 6.75 3.18
CA HIS A 68 -0.76 5.37 2.93
C HIS A 68 0.73 5.12 3.16
N PHE A 69 1.55 6.18 3.28
CA PHE A 69 2.94 6.03 3.73
C PHE A 69 2.96 5.56 5.18
N TYR A 70 2.16 6.20 6.03
CA TYR A 70 2.09 5.90 7.46
C TYR A 70 1.43 4.54 7.78
N GLU A 71 0.79 3.89 6.82
CA GLU A 71 0.37 2.49 6.93
C GLU A 71 1.56 1.51 6.88
N HIS A 72 2.71 1.95 6.37
CA HIS A 72 3.89 1.09 6.14
C HIS A 72 5.13 1.55 6.91
N PHE A 73 5.31 2.86 7.12
CA PHE A 73 6.50 3.43 7.73
C PHE A 73 6.12 4.58 8.67
N GLU A 74 6.66 4.57 9.87
CA GLU A 74 6.40 5.60 10.88
C GLU A 74 7.08 6.93 10.55
N SER A 75 8.19 6.89 9.78
CA SER A 75 8.99 8.06 9.46
C SER A 75 9.83 7.86 8.18
N ARG A 76 10.47 8.95 7.72
CA ARG A 76 11.49 8.90 6.65
C ARG A 76 12.72 8.08 7.07
N GLU A 77 13.01 8.02 8.37
CA GLU A 77 14.10 7.19 8.88
C GLU A 77 13.72 5.71 8.87
N ALA A 78 12.49 5.36 9.22
CA ALA A 78 12.01 3.98 9.20
C ALA A 78 12.14 3.34 7.80
N ILE A 79 11.87 4.10 6.73
CA ILE A 79 12.07 3.59 5.37
C ILE A 79 13.56 3.45 5.01
N LEU A 80 14.44 4.30 5.53
CA LEU A 80 15.89 4.15 5.34
C LEU A 80 16.38 2.88 6.05
N VAL A 81 15.96 2.66 7.30
CA VAL A 81 16.29 1.44 8.06
C VAL A 81 15.84 0.20 7.31
N ALA A 82 14.60 0.16 6.82
CA ALA A 82 14.08 -0.97 6.06
C ALA A 82 14.87 -1.26 4.77
N ILE A 83 15.43 -0.23 4.11
CA ILE A 83 16.32 -0.40 2.96
C ILE A 83 17.65 -1.03 3.40
N LEU A 84 18.24 -0.53 4.49
CA LEU A 84 19.52 -1.03 5.01
C LEU A 84 19.41 -2.47 5.51
N GLU A 85 18.30 -2.84 6.16
CA GLU A 85 18.00 -4.20 6.56
C GLU A 85 17.94 -5.12 5.34
N ALA A 86 17.16 -4.76 4.32
CA ALA A 86 17.05 -5.55 3.10
C ALA A 86 18.39 -5.73 2.36
N LEU A 87 19.23 -4.68 2.33
CA LEU A 87 20.57 -4.76 1.76
C LEU A 87 21.50 -5.64 2.59
N SER A 88 21.42 -5.54 3.92
CA SER A 88 22.23 -6.35 4.84
C SER A 88 21.88 -7.83 4.69
N ASP A 89 20.58 -8.15 4.62
CA ASP A 89 20.10 -9.51 4.39
C ASP A 89 20.57 -10.07 3.04
N GLU A 90 20.54 -9.26 1.96
CA GLU A 90 21.06 -9.68 0.65
C GLU A 90 22.57 -9.94 0.70
N VAL A 91 23.34 -9.05 1.33
CA VAL A 91 24.80 -9.19 1.44
C VAL A 91 25.16 -10.44 2.24
N VAL A 92 24.48 -10.70 3.36
CA VAL A 92 24.69 -11.90 4.18
C VAL A 92 24.30 -13.16 3.41
N ALA A 93 23.20 -13.15 2.66
CA ALA A 93 22.75 -14.31 1.90
C ALA A 93 23.68 -14.69 0.72
N ARG A 94 24.55 -13.77 0.28
CA ARG A 94 25.49 -13.97 -0.83
C ARG A 94 26.91 -14.33 -0.38
N ALA A 95 27.19 -14.29 0.93
CA ALA A 95 28.47 -14.67 1.53
C ALA A 95 28.52 -16.18 1.82
#